data_AF-A0A350AEG9-F1
#
_entry.id   AF-A0A350AEG9-F1
#
_cell.length_a   1.000
_cell.length_b   1.000
_cell.length_c   1.000
_cell.angle_alpha   90.00
_cell.angle_beta   90.00
_cell.angle_gamma   90.00
#
_symmetry.space_group_name_H-M   'P 1'
#
loop_
_entity.id
_entity.type
_entity.pdbx_description
1 polymer ?
#
loop_
_entity_poly.entity_id
_entity_poly.type
_entity_poly.pdbx_seq_one_letter_code
_entity_poly.pdbx_strand_id
1 'polypeptide(L)' 'RKADDETPRTYLHRGIATRAFERRFTLADHVKVTGATHEHGMLHLDLVREVPEA' A
#
# COMPACT_ATOMS: atom_id res chain seq x y z
N ARG A 1 -11.87 -8.52 9.01
CA ARG A 1 -13.28 -8.73 8.60
C ARG A 1 -13.98 -7.39 8.79
N LYS A 2 -13.96 -6.50 7.79
CA LYS A 2 -14.66 -5.22 7.89
C LYS A 2 -16.09 -5.43 7.41
N ALA A 3 -17.02 -4.90 8.19
CA ALA A 3 -18.46 -5.06 8.08
C ALA A 3 -18.95 -4.74 6.66
N ASP A 4 -19.87 -5.58 6.18
CA ASP A 4 -20.64 -5.34 4.97
C ASP A 4 -21.30 -3.97 5.06
N ASP A 5 -21.01 -3.14 4.05
CA ASP A 5 -21.70 -1.89 3.78
C ASP A 5 -23.09 -2.27 3.23
N GLU A 6 -23.94 -2.80 4.11
CA GLU A 6 -25.22 -3.47 3.83
C GLU A 6 -26.35 -2.48 3.46
N THR A 7 -25.99 -1.28 3.00
CA THR A 7 -26.94 -0.33 2.41
C THR A 7 -26.70 -0.30 0.91
N PRO A 8 -27.62 -0.79 0.07
CA PRO A 8 -27.46 -0.79 -1.38
C PRO A 8 -27.50 0.65 -1.90
N ARG A 9 -26.33 1.28 -1.99
CA ARG A 9 -26.17 2.59 -2.63
C ARG A 9 -26.30 2.39 -4.14
N THR A 10 -27.32 3.00 -4.72
CA THR A 10 -27.52 2.99 -6.18
C THR A 10 -26.58 3.99 -6.83
N TYR A 11 -25.63 3.50 -7.63
CA TYR A 11 -24.73 4.34 -8.42
C TYR A 11 -25.15 4.28 -9.89
N LEU A 12 -25.17 5.42 -10.59
CA LEU A 12 -25.41 5.45 -12.05
C LEU A 12 -24.26 4.78 -12.82
N HIS A 13 -23.01 5.01 -12.39
CA HIS A 13 -21.83 4.35 -12.92
C HIS A 13 -20.73 4.30 -11.84
N ARG A 14 -19.99 3.18 -11.80
CA ARG A 14 -18.89 2.96 -10.85
C ARG A 14 -17.62 2.60 -11.61
N GLY A 15 -16.87 3.62 -12.02
CA GLY A 15 -15.65 3.46 -12.84
C GLY A 15 -14.44 2.91 -12.07
N ILE A 16 -14.46 2.94 -10.73
CA ILE A 16 -13.35 2.49 -9.89
C ILE A 16 -13.86 1.41 -8.92
N ALA A 17 -13.31 0.21 -9.06
CA ALA A 17 -13.58 -0.89 -8.15
C ALA A 17 -12.78 -0.71 -6.85
N THR A 18 -13.44 -0.81 -5.69
CA THR A 18 -12.74 -0.89 -4.39
C THR A 18 -12.56 -2.36 -4.05
N ARG A 19 -11.35 -2.88 -4.26
CA ARG A 19 -10.99 -4.26 -3.90
C ARG A 19 -9.89 -4.22 -2.85
N ALA A 20 -9.94 -5.13 -1.90
CA ALA A 20 -8.79 -5.36 -1.02
C ALA A 20 -7.59 -5.80 -1.88
N PHE A 21 -6.39 -5.35 -1.54
CA PHE A 21 -5.16 -5.72 -2.25
C PHE A 21 -4.02 -5.95 -1.27
N GLU A 22 -3.07 -6.79 -1.69
CA GLU A 22 -1.77 -7.00 -1.06
C GLU A 22 -0.70 -6.89 -2.16
N ARG A 23 0.42 -6.23 -1.86
CA ARG A 23 1.61 -6.24 -2.71
C ARG A 23 2.81 -6.63 -1.87
N ARG A 24 3.58 -7.60 -2.35
CA ARG A 24 4.83 -8.05 -1.74
C ARG A 24 5.98 -7.76 -2.68
N PHE A 25 7.08 -7.24 -2.12
CA PHE A 25 8.27 -6.87 -2.86
C PHE A 25 9.48 -7.55 -2.22
N THR A 26 10.40 -8.04 -3.05
CA THR A 26 11.71 -8.51 -2.59
C THR A 26 12.65 -7.32 -2.57
N LEU A 27 13.28 -7.08 -1.42
CA LEU A 27 14.32 -6.06 -1.30
C LEU A 27 15.67 -6.67 -1.66
N ALA A 28 16.54 -5.86 -2.26
CA ALA A 28 17.93 -6.25 -2.48
C ALA A 28 18.64 -6.41 -1.14
N ASP A 29 19.76 -7.13 -1.15
CA ASP A 29 20.62 -7.25 0.01
C ASP A 29 20.99 -5.86 0.52
N HIS A 30 21.02 -5.72 1.85
CA HIS A 30 21.36 -4.47 2.53
C HIS A 30 20.37 -3.31 2.35
N VAL A 31 19.19 -3.52 1.74
CA VAL A 31 18.12 -2.51 1.70
C VAL A 31 17.18 -2.70 2.88
N LYS A 32 16.90 -1.63 3.61
CA LYS A 32 15.91 -1.61 4.70
C LYS A 32 14.85 -0.54 4.49
N VAL A 33 13.63 -0.83 4.93
CA VAL A 33 12.55 0.15 5.01
C VAL A 33 12.73 0.98 6.27
N THR A 34 12.71 2.30 6.13
CA THR A 34 12.84 3.25 7.26
C THR A 34 11.56 4.03 7.53
N GLY A 35 10.66 4.09 6.56
CA GLY A 35 9.45 4.91 6.65
C GLY A 35 8.36 4.46 5.70
N ALA A 36 7.13 4.88 6.01
CA ALA A 36 5.98 4.72 5.15
C ALA A 36 5.04 5.91 5.34
N THR A 37 4.69 6.59 4.26
CA THR A 37 3.79 7.76 4.27
C THR A 37 2.69 7.57 3.24
N HIS A 38 1.45 7.90 3.61
CA HIS A 38 0.30 7.78 2.72
C HIS A 38 -0.36 9.14 2.52
N GLU A 39 -0.17 9.70 1.33
CA GLU A 39 -0.62 11.05 0.98
C GLU A 39 -1.11 11.06 -0.47
N HIS A 40 -2.14 11.87 -0.74
CA HIS A 40 -2.74 12.01 -2.08
C HIS A 40 -3.13 10.68 -2.76
N GLY A 41 -3.49 9.66 -1.97
CA GLY A 41 -3.87 8.33 -2.48
C GLY A 41 -2.70 7.45 -2.91
N MET A 42 -1.46 7.82 -2.53
CA MET A 42 -0.25 7.05 -2.80
C MET A 42 0.43 6.65 -1.50
N LEU A 43 0.91 5.41 -1.44
CA LEU A 43 1.77 4.93 -0.37
C LEU A 43 3.23 5.06 -0.83
N HIS A 44 3.99 5.92 -0.18
CA HIS A 44 5.44 6.02 -0.33
C HIS A 44 6.11 5.16 0.75
N LEU A 45 7.17 4.45 0.36
CA LEU A 45 7.99 3.65 1.25
C LEU A 45 9.41 4.16 1.15
N ASP A 46 9.99 4.55 2.28
CA ASP A 46 11.36 5.06 2.33
C ASP A 46 12.31 3.88 2.49
N LEU A 47 13.29 3.81 1.60
CA LEU A 47 14.28 2.75 1.55
C LEU A 47 15.67 3.33 1.73
N VAL A 48 16.48 2.70 2.57
CA VAL A 48 17.90 3.02 2.73
C VAL A 48 18.75 1.79 2.45
N ARG A 49 19.93 2.01 1.90
CA ARG A 49 20.95 0.97 1.74
C ARG A 49 21.94 1.07 2.89
N GLU A 50 22.03 0.04 3.72
CA GLU A 50 23.01 -0.06 4.79
C GLU A 50 24.27 -0.77 4.28
N VAL A 51 25.32 -0.03 3.94
CA VAL A 51 26.61 -0.66 3.60
C VAL A 51 27.23 -1.19 4.90
N PRO A 52 27.49 -2.50 5.03
CA PRO A 52 28.13 -3.03 6.24
C PRO A 52 29.54 -2.44 6.36
N GLU A 53 29.88 -1.96 7.56
CA GLU A 53 31.25 -1.58 7.91
C GLU A 53 32.11 -2.85 7.92
N ALA A 54 33.24 -2.79 7.22
CA ALA A 54 34.15 -3.91 6.97
C ALA A 54 34.76 -4.49 8.26
#